data_AF-A0A5M3Y2E0-F1
#
_entry.id   AF-A0A5M3Y2E0-F1
#
_cell.length_a   1.000
_cell.length_b   1.000
_cell.length_c   1.000
_cell.angle_alpha   90.00
_cell.angle_beta   90.00
_cell.angle_gamma   90.00
#
_symmetry.space_group_name_H-M   'P 1'
#
loop_
_entity.id
_entity.type
_entity.pdbx_description
1 polymer ?
#
loop_
_entity_poly.entity_id
_entity_poly.type
_entity_poly.pdbx_seq_one_letter_code
_entity_poly.pdbx_strand_id
1 'polypeptide(L)'
;MIELSVGHSSPAELAELRARFERMAVLLVGDRFVDFDDYLDANYAFHEWLVGLAHNPLLTATFGGLSIKSVMTRSFGSTPMTSQKFIDVQRDLTEAFERADRGAARESARAYCTLAKQRVREILAHTGGRL
;
A
#
# COMPACT_ATOMS: atom_id res chain seq x y z
N MET A 1 -2.58 14.70 0.62
CA MET A 1 -3.07 13.84 1.72
C MET A 1 -1.89 13.39 2.57
N ILE A 2 -1.02 12.51 2.09
CA ILE A 2 0.14 11.99 2.86
C ILE A 2 0.98 13.09 3.52
N GLU A 3 1.39 14.13 2.79
CA GLU A 3 2.18 15.24 3.38
C GLU A 3 1.47 16.02 4.49
N LEU A 4 0.13 16.03 4.49
CA LEU A 4 -0.68 16.73 5.50
C LEU A 4 -0.86 15.86 6.76
N SER A 5 -0.84 14.54 6.61
CA SER A 5 -0.93 13.57 7.72
C SER A 5 0.38 13.46 8.51
N VAL A 6 1.53 13.58 7.83
CA VAL A 6 2.85 13.42 8.43
C VAL A 6 3.15 14.52 9.45
N GLY A 7 3.51 14.09 10.67
CA GLY A 7 3.78 14.95 11.82
C GLY A 7 2.57 15.29 12.68
N HIS A 8 1.38 14.77 12.36
CA HIS A 8 0.16 14.95 13.16
C HIS A 8 -0.39 13.66 13.78
N SER A 9 0.16 12.50 13.40
CA SER A 9 -0.21 11.20 13.96
C SER A 9 0.36 11.01 15.36
N SER A 10 -0.45 10.44 16.26
CA SER A 10 -0.04 10.07 17.60
C SER A 10 0.92 8.86 17.59
N PRO A 11 1.70 8.64 18.67
CA PRO A 11 2.57 7.46 18.78
C PRO A 11 1.82 6.13 18.63
N ALA A 12 0.58 6.06 19.14
CA ALA A 12 -0.26 4.87 19.00
C ALA A 12 -0.63 4.61 17.54
N GLU A 13 -0.93 5.66 16.78
CA GLU A 13 -1.28 5.54 15.36
C GLU A 13 -0.10 5.13 14.49
N LEU A 14 1.10 5.61 14.84
CA LEU A 14 2.35 5.21 14.18
C LEU A 14 2.72 3.76 14.50
N ALA A 15 2.58 3.33 15.76
CA ALA A 15 2.80 1.94 16.16
C ALA A 15 1.84 0.99 15.45
N GLU A 16 0.59 1.41 15.28
CA GLU A 16 -0.41 0.64 14.58
C GLU A 16 -0.17 0.60 13.06
N LEU A 17 0.32 1.69 12.45
CA LEU A 17 0.77 1.71 11.06
C LEU A 17 1.91 0.69 10.85
N ARG A 18 2.90 0.70 11.74
CA ARG A 18 4.01 -0.26 11.75
C ARG A 18 3.52 -1.70 11.86
N ALA A 19 2.64 -1.99 12.83
CA ALA A 19 2.11 -3.34 13.03
C ALA A 19 1.40 -3.89 11.77
N ARG A 20 0.61 -3.04 11.10
CA ARG A 20 -0.04 -3.41 9.83
C ARG A 20 0.96 -3.63 8.70
N PHE A 21 1.99 -2.78 8.60
CA PHE A 21 3.06 -2.96 7.63
C PHE A 21 3.77 -4.30 7.83
N GLU A 22 4.20 -4.63 9.05
CA GLU A 22 4.92 -5.88 9.32
C GLU A 22 4.05 -7.11 9.01
N ARG A 23 2.75 -7.07 9.37
CA ARG A 23 1.81 -8.15 9.04
C ARG A 23 1.66 -8.36 7.53
N MET A 24 1.66 -7.30 6.74
CA MET A 24 1.62 -7.38 5.28
C MET A 24 2.96 -7.88 4.71
N ALA A 25 4.08 -7.38 5.24
CA ALA A 25 5.41 -7.65 4.71
C ALA A 25 5.81 -9.13 4.78
N VAL A 26 5.45 -9.82 5.88
CA VAL A 26 5.75 -11.26 6.04
C VAL A 26 5.01 -12.17 5.06
N LEU A 27 3.96 -11.67 4.39
CA LEU A 27 3.15 -12.42 3.42
C LEU A 27 3.71 -12.32 1.98
N LEU A 28 4.81 -11.60 1.79
CA LEU A 28 5.55 -11.53 0.53
C LEU A 28 7.05 -11.76 0.78
N VAL A 29 7.59 -12.84 0.22
CA VAL A 29 9.02 -13.18 0.36
C VAL A 29 9.67 -13.21 -1.01
N GLY A 30 10.61 -12.27 -1.23
CA GLY A 30 11.12 -12.00 -2.56
C GLY A 30 9.98 -11.55 -3.47
N ASP A 31 9.82 -12.22 -4.60
CA ASP A 31 8.76 -11.86 -5.56
C ASP A 31 7.53 -12.80 -5.49
N ARG A 32 7.31 -13.51 -4.38
CA ARG A 32 6.25 -14.53 -4.24
C ARG A 32 5.39 -14.30 -3.01
N PHE A 33 4.08 -14.41 -3.21
CA PHE A 33 3.14 -14.44 -2.09
C PHE A 33 3.32 -15.74 -1.28
N VAL A 34 3.37 -15.61 0.04
CA VAL A 34 3.25 -16.74 0.96
C VAL A 34 1.80 -17.21 1.00
N ASP A 35 0.89 -16.25 1.16
CA ASP A 35 -0.55 -16.42 1.04
C ASP A 35 -1.12 -15.18 0.34
N PHE A 36 -1.76 -15.38 -0.81
CA PHE A 36 -2.24 -14.28 -1.64
C PHE A 36 -3.47 -13.58 -1.04
N ASP A 37 -4.40 -14.34 -0.48
CA ASP A 37 -5.66 -13.78 0.02
C ASP A 37 -5.39 -13.03 1.34
N ASP A 38 -4.58 -13.61 2.22
CA ASP A 38 -4.14 -12.95 3.44
C ASP A 38 -3.30 -11.71 3.13
N TYR A 39 -2.44 -11.76 2.09
CA TYR A 39 -1.68 -10.58 1.65
C TYR A 39 -2.61 -9.47 1.21
N LEU A 40 -3.65 -9.77 0.41
CA LEU A 40 -4.61 -8.79 -0.06
C LEU A 40 -5.33 -8.11 1.11
N ASP A 41 -5.74 -8.87 2.11
CA ASP A 41 -6.42 -8.34 3.30
C ASP A 41 -5.48 -7.49 4.16
N ALA A 42 -4.25 -7.95 4.39
CA ALA A 42 -3.25 -7.19 5.14
C ALA A 42 -2.84 -5.89 4.41
N ASN A 43 -2.66 -5.95 3.09
CA ASN A 43 -2.32 -4.81 2.24
C ASN A 43 -3.48 -3.79 2.21
N TYR A 44 -4.72 -4.25 2.11
CA TYR A 44 -5.89 -3.36 2.22
C TYR A 44 -5.93 -2.66 3.58
N ALA A 45 -5.79 -3.41 4.68
CA ALA A 45 -5.80 -2.87 6.04
C ALA A 45 -4.70 -1.82 6.25
N PHE A 46 -3.49 -2.07 5.73
CA PHE A 46 -2.40 -1.10 5.76
C PHE A 46 -2.77 0.21 5.05
N HIS A 47 -3.29 0.14 3.82
CA HIS A 47 -3.64 1.34 3.06
C HIS A 47 -4.84 2.08 3.64
N GLU A 48 -5.84 1.38 4.16
CA GLU A 48 -6.99 1.99 4.84
C GLU A 48 -6.53 2.79 6.06
N TRP A 49 -5.66 2.20 6.89
CA TRP A 49 -5.08 2.90 8.04
C TRP A 49 -4.28 4.13 7.63
N LEU A 50 -3.40 3.98 6.62
CA LEU A 50 -2.59 5.07 6.09
C LEU A 50 -3.45 6.26 5.61
N VAL A 51 -4.59 6.00 4.96
CA VAL A 51 -5.55 7.04 4.56
C VAL A 51 -6.23 7.64 5.79
N GLY A 52 -6.58 6.81 6.77
CA GLY A 52 -7.16 7.22 8.05
C GLY A 52 -6.30 8.23 8.82
N LEU A 53 -4.97 8.17 8.69
CA LEU A 53 -4.04 9.15 9.28
C LEU A 53 -4.22 10.59 8.77
N ALA A 54 -5.00 10.80 7.70
CA ALA A 54 -5.42 12.14 7.29
C ALA A 54 -6.51 12.76 8.20
N HIS A 55 -7.04 11.99 9.16
CA HIS A 55 -8.14 12.39 10.06
C HIS A 55 -9.32 13.02 9.32
N ASN A 56 -9.55 12.54 8.10
CA ASN A 56 -10.62 13.00 7.22
C ASN A 56 -11.58 11.84 6.97
N PRO A 57 -12.73 11.80 7.67
CA PRO A 57 -13.70 10.72 7.53
C PRO A 57 -14.22 10.55 6.10
N LEU A 58 -14.34 11.64 5.33
CA LEU A 58 -14.79 11.57 3.93
C LEU A 58 -13.75 10.88 3.05
N LEU A 59 -12.45 11.17 3.24
CA LEU A 59 -11.38 10.48 2.49
C LEU A 59 -11.33 8.99 2.84
N THR A 60 -11.48 8.66 4.12
CA THR A 60 -11.49 7.27 4.60
C THR A 60 -12.70 6.51 4.05
N ALA A 61 -13.90 7.09 4.11
CA ALA A 61 -15.12 6.51 3.56
C ALA A 61 -15.04 6.37 2.03
N THR A 62 -14.45 7.34 1.33
CA THR A 62 -14.22 7.26 -0.11
C THR A 62 -13.27 6.12 -0.44
N PHE A 63 -12.18 5.97 0.33
CA PHE A 63 -11.23 4.87 0.16
C PHE A 63 -11.90 3.50 0.37
N GLY A 64 -12.68 3.33 1.44
CA GLY A 64 -13.39 2.08 1.71
C GLY A 64 -14.53 1.77 0.72
N GLY A 65 -15.14 2.81 0.13
CA GLY A 65 -16.18 2.69 -0.90
C GLY A 65 -15.63 2.37 -2.29
N LEU A 66 -14.36 2.70 -2.56
CA LEU A 66 -13.66 2.17 -3.72
C LEU A 66 -13.46 0.67 -3.44
N SER A 67 -13.90 -0.21 -4.34
CA SER A 67 -13.66 -1.67 -4.23
C SER A 67 -12.17 -1.98 -4.43
N ILE A 68 -11.31 -1.45 -3.56
CA ILE A 68 -9.86 -1.46 -3.65
C ILE A 68 -9.37 -2.88 -3.52
N LYS A 69 -10.01 -3.73 -2.72
CA LYS A 69 -9.75 -5.17 -2.73
C LYS A 69 -9.92 -5.74 -4.14
N SER A 70 -11.04 -5.47 -4.82
CA SER A 70 -11.28 -5.91 -6.20
C SER A 70 -10.32 -5.29 -7.23
N VAL A 71 -9.91 -4.02 -7.05
CA VAL A 71 -8.91 -3.37 -7.90
C VAL A 71 -7.53 -3.99 -7.67
N MET A 72 -7.14 -4.25 -6.43
CA MET A 72 -5.89 -4.89 -6.04
C MET A 72 -5.84 -6.33 -6.56
N THR A 73 -6.89 -7.13 -6.36
CA THR A 73 -7.00 -8.48 -6.94
C THR A 73 -6.77 -8.46 -8.45
N ARG A 74 -7.42 -7.53 -9.17
CA ARG A 74 -7.18 -7.36 -10.62
C ARG A 74 -5.77 -6.87 -10.95
N SER A 75 -5.19 -6.01 -10.12
CA SER A 75 -3.85 -5.42 -10.31
C SER A 75 -2.71 -6.36 -9.96
N PHE A 76 -2.98 -7.44 -9.21
CA PHE A 76 -2.03 -8.54 -9.09
C PHE A 76 -2.23 -9.53 -10.22
N GLY A 77 -3.44 -9.67 -10.76
CA GLY A 77 -3.77 -10.71 -11.76
C GLY A 77 -3.72 -12.09 -11.11
N SER A 78 -4.14 -13.14 -11.82
CA SER A 78 -4.07 -14.53 -11.33
C SER A 78 -2.62 -15.06 -11.22
N THR A 79 -1.63 -14.21 -10.95
CA THR A 79 -0.22 -14.59 -10.80
C THR A 79 0.15 -14.67 -9.33
N PRO A 80 0.85 -15.74 -8.89
CA PRO A 80 1.32 -15.90 -7.52
C PRO A 80 2.52 -14.99 -7.18
N MET A 81 2.85 -14.03 -8.05
CA MET A 81 4.06 -13.21 -7.95
C MET A 81 3.77 -11.73 -7.98
N THR A 82 4.44 -10.97 -7.12
CA THR A 82 4.54 -9.51 -7.19
C THR A 82 5.94 -9.06 -6.77
N SER A 83 6.32 -7.83 -7.07
CA SER A 83 7.68 -7.38 -6.77
C SER A 83 7.86 -7.04 -5.29
N GLN A 84 8.97 -7.50 -4.68
CA GLN A 84 9.40 -7.09 -3.34
C GLN A 84 9.50 -5.56 -3.19
N LYS A 85 9.73 -4.85 -4.30
CA LYS A 85 9.80 -3.38 -4.33
C LYS A 85 8.57 -2.69 -3.77
N PHE A 86 7.39 -3.32 -3.82
CA PHE A 86 6.18 -2.76 -3.19
C PHE A 86 6.32 -2.67 -1.68
N ILE A 87 6.79 -3.74 -1.04
CA ILE A 87 7.07 -3.77 0.39
C ILE A 87 8.17 -2.78 0.74
N ASP A 88 9.20 -2.65 -0.08
CA ASP A 88 10.30 -1.71 0.17
C ASP A 88 9.82 -0.26 0.23
N VAL A 89 9.05 0.19 -0.77
CA VAL A 89 8.54 1.57 -0.75
C VAL A 89 7.48 1.80 0.34
N GLN A 90 6.73 0.77 0.74
CA GLN A 90 5.78 0.85 1.86
C GLN A 90 6.50 0.90 3.22
N ARG A 91 7.65 0.23 3.34
CA ARG A 91 8.56 0.34 4.48
C ARG A 91 9.09 1.76 4.59
N ASP A 92 9.65 2.29 3.50
CA ASP A 92 10.20 3.65 3.46
C ASP A 92 9.13 4.69 3.83
N LEU A 93 7.89 4.48 3.36
CA LEU A 93 6.75 5.34 3.73
C LEU A 93 6.43 5.24 5.22
N THR A 94 6.36 4.03 5.78
CA THR A 94 6.09 3.80 7.21
C THR A 94 7.13 4.50 8.08
N GLU A 95 8.40 4.32 7.73
CA GLU A 95 9.50 4.97 8.45
C GLU A 95 9.50 6.50 8.30
N ALA A 96 9.10 7.02 7.13
CA ALA A 96 8.95 8.46 6.94
C ALA A 96 7.85 9.04 7.85
N PHE A 97 6.75 8.31 8.07
CA PHE A 97 5.73 8.69 9.05
C PHE A 97 6.29 8.70 10.48
N GLU A 98 7.03 7.66 10.86
CA GLU A 98 7.65 7.55 12.19
C GLU A 98 8.66 8.67 12.46
N ARG A 99 9.41 9.10 11.44
CA ARG A 99 10.37 10.22 11.52
C ARG A 99 9.74 11.60 11.32
N ALA A 100 8.42 11.67 11.08
CA ALA A 100 7.74 12.90 10.66
C ALA A 100 8.36 13.58 9.42
N ASP A 101 8.97 12.79 8.53
CA ASP A 101 9.66 13.26 7.33
C ASP A 101 8.70 13.37 6.14
N ARG A 102 8.20 14.58 5.91
CA ARG A 102 7.26 14.89 4.82
C ARG A 102 7.88 14.66 3.44
N GLY A 103 9.18 14.94 3.29
CA GLY A 103 9.89 14.81 2.02
C GLY A 103 9.98 13.34 1.62
N ALA A 104 10.51 12.50 2.52
CA ALA A 104 10.60 11.06 2.32
C ALA A 104 9.22 10.44 2.09
N ALA A 105 8.21 10.80 2.87
CA ALA A 105 6.86 10.26 2.70
C ALA A 105 6.26 10.58 1.32
N ARG A 106 6.52 11.78 0.79
CA ARG A 106 6.09 12.18 -0.55
C ARG A 106 6.81 11.36 -1.63
N GLU A 107 8.10 11.15 -1.48
CA GLU A 107 8.92 10.37 -2.42
C GLU A 107 8.48 8.90 -2.46
N SER A 108 8.32 8.26 -1.31
CA SER A 108 7.85 6.87 -1.21
C SER A 108 6.45 6.70 -1.82
N ALA A 109 5.53 7.64 -1.56
CA ALA A 109 4.19 7.61 -2.16
C ALA A 109 4.21 7.72 -3.70
N ARG A 110 5.11 8.54 -4.25
CA ARG A 110 5.31 8.67 -5.70
C ARG A 110 5.92 7.40 -6.29
N ALA A 111 6.91 6.83 -5.61
CA ALA A 111 7.54 5.57 -6.02
C ALA A 111 6.51 4.44 -6.05
N TYR A 112 5.67 4.30 -5.02
CA TYR A 112 4.57 3.34 -4.98
C TYR A 112 3.58 3.52 -6.15
N CYS A 113 3.13 4.75 -6.38
CA CYS A 113 2.24 5.05 -7.52
C CYS A 113 2.86 4.66 -8.87
N THR A 114 4.18 4.81 -9.01
CA THR A 114 4.91 4.47 -10.23
C THR A 114 4.96 2.96 -10.42
N LEU A 115 5.28 2.21 -9.36
CA LEU A 115 5.28 0.75 -9.37
C LEU A 115 3.89 0.19 -9.70
N ALA A 116 2.84 0.70 -9.06
CA ALA A 116 1.47 0.28 -9.32
C ALA A 116 1.06 0.50 -10.79
N LYS A 117 1.39 1.66 -11.37
CA LYS A 117 1.15 1.96 -12.79
C LYS A 117 1.93 1.04 -13.72
N GLN A 118 3.19 0.76 -13.41
CA GLN A 118 4.01 -0.16 -14.20
C GLN A 118 3.41 -1.57 -14.16
N ARG A 119 3.01 -2.04 -12.99
CA ARG A 119 2.41 -3.36 -12.81
C ARG A 119 1.11 -3.54 -13.62
N VAL A 120 0.23 -2.53 -13.63
CA VAL A 120 -0.98 -2.57 -14.45
C VAL A 120 -0.62 -2.68 -15.95
N ARG A 121 0.39 -1.95 -16.43
CA ARG A 121 0.86 -2.06 -17.82
C ARG A 121 1.42 -3.44 -18.13
N GLU A 122 2.20 -4.03 -17.22
CA GLU A 122 2.73 -5.38 -17.38
C GLU A 122 1.59 -6.40 -17.49
N ILE A 123 0.58 -6.34 -16.62
CA ILE A 123 -0.58 -7.22 -16.70
C ILE A 123 -1.31 -7.06 -18.03
N LEU A 124 -1.61 -5.83 -18.45
CA LEU A 124 -2.28 -5.56 -19.73
C LEU A 124 -1.50 -6.10 -20.93
N ALA A 125 -0.17 -6.01 -20.90
CA ALA A 125 0.70 -6.56 -21.94
C ALA A 125 0.68 -8.10 -21.94
N HIS A 126 0.61 -8.74 -20.76
CA HIS A 126 0.56 -10.20 -20.64
C HIS A 126 -0.84 -10.79 -20.90
N THR A 127 -1.93 -10.04 -20.68
CA THR A 127 -3.31 -10.49 -20.94
C THR A 127 -3.86 -10.08 -22.31
N GLY A 128 -3.05 -9.46 -23.18
CA GLY A 128 -3.49 -9.04 -24.52
C GLY A 128 -4.56 -7.93 -24.50
N GLY A 129 -4.60 -7.11 -23.44
CA GLY A 129 -5.47 -5.93 -23.36
C GLY A 129 -6.91 -6.16 -22.91
N ARG A 130 -7.23 -7.27 -22.21
CA ARG A 130 -8.54 -7.47 -21.59
C ARG A 130 -8.41 -7.50 -20.06
N LEU A 131 -9.17 -6.61 -19.39
CA LEU A 131 -9.42 -6.60 -17.94
C LEU A 131 -10.75 -7.29 -17.64
#